data_AF-A0A5F8G2B7-F1
#
_entry.id   AF-A0A5F8G2B7-F1
#
_cell.length_a   1.000
_cell.length_b   1.000
_cell.length_c   1.000
_cell.angle_alpha   90.00
_cell.angle_beta   90.00
_cell.angle_gamma   90.00
#
_symmetry.space_group_name_H-M   'P 1'
#
loop_
_entity.id
_entity.type
_entity.pdbx_description
1 polymer ?
#
loop_
_entity_poly.entity_id
_entity_poly.type
_entity_poly.pdbx_seq_one_letter_code
_entity_poly.pdbx_strand_id
1 'polypeptide(L)'
;MGHEFGNLIWIKHIISYSLSPFQQRAFPNYFLKGISNMTRWMQDSILCVTSPLLPFIGFYLLYNWGTQEFENSKKKSPDAFEKDKSTTQRELQ
;
A
#
# COMPACT_ATOMS: atom_id res chain seq x y z
N MET A 1 10.98 1.81 -38.62
CA MET A 1 10.60 1.52 -40.02
C MET A 1 9.22 0.90 -39.97
N GLY A 2 8.20 1.68 -40.34
CA GLY A 2 6.82 1.51 -39.86
C GLY A 2 6.01 0.51 -40.67
N HIS A 3 5.20 -0.30 -39.97
CA HIS A 3 4.13 -1.07 -40.60
C HIS A 3 2.95 -0.15 -40.91
N GLU A 4 2.49 -0.15 -42.15
CA GLU A 4 1.29 0.55 -42.59
C GLU A 4 0.05 -0.34 -42.45
N PHE A 5 -1.11 0.29 -42.20
CA PHE A 5 -2.40 -0.42 -42.21
C PHE A 5 -2.60 -1.13 -43.56
N GLY A 6 -2.78 -2.45 -43.51
CA GLY A 6 -2.88 -3.32 -44.70
C GLY A 6 -1.84 -4.43 -44.74
N ASN A 7 -0.67 -4.24 -44.10
CA ASN A 7 0.38 -5.26 -43.99
C ASN A 7 0.79 -5.49 -42.53
N LEU A 8 -0.18 -5.74 -41.65
CA LEU A 8 0.07 -6.06 -40.23
C LEU A 8 0.11 -7.58 -40.04
N ILE A 9 -1.02 -8.22 -40.30
CA ILE A 9 -1.25 -9.63 -39.99
C ILE A 9 -2.29 -10.21 -40.95
N TRP A 10 -2.19 -11.52 -41.18
CA TRP A 10 -3.16 -12.25 -41.99
C TRP A 10 -4.25 -12.84 -41.09
N ILE A 11 -5.47 -12.30 -41.19
CA ILE A 11 -6.65 -12.74 -40.45
C ILE A 11 -7.72 -13.20 -41.44
N LYS A 12 -8.39 -14.31 -41.16
CA LYS A 12 -9.53 -14.82 -41.94
C LYS A 12 -10.76 -15.04 -41.05
N HIS A 13 -11.94 -14.76 -41.58
CA HIS A 13 -13.26 -15.09 -41.00
C HIS A 13 -13.57 -14.49 -39.61
N ILE A 14 -13.27 -13.21 -39.38
CA ILE A 14 -13.74 -12.49 -38.18
C ILE A 14 -14.82 -11.48 -38.58
N ILE A 15 -16.03 -11.64 -38.04
CA ILE A 15 -17.13 -10.69 -38.22
C ILE A 15 -17.28 -9.91 -36.91
N SER A 16 -17.09 -8.60 -36.98
CA SER A 16 -17.18 -7.69 -35.83
C SER A 16 -18.37 -6.75 -36.01
N TYR A 17 -19.14 -6.54 -34.95
CA TYR A 17 -20.27 -5.62 -34.94
C TYR A 17 -19.96 -4.41 -34.06
N SER A 18 -20.33 -3.23 -34.54
CA SER A 18 -20.24 -1.99 -33.77
C SER A 18 -21.52 -1.19 -33.93
N LEU A 19 -21.88 -0.43 -32.89
CA LEU A 19 -22.98 0.52 -32.94
C LEU A 19 -22.41 1.93 -33.14
N SER A 20 -23.16 2.80 -33.80
CA SER A 20 -22.78 4.21 -33.95
C SER A 20 -22.62 4.87 -32.57
N PRO A 21 -21.58 5.69 -32.33
CA PRO A 21 -21.37 6.36 -31.05
C PRO A 21 -22.57 7.21 -30.61
N PHE A 22 -23.30 7.81 -31.55
CA PHE A 22 -24.49 8.62 -31.28
C PHE A 22 -25.69 7.81 -30.81
N GLN A 23 -25.67 6.48 -31.02
CA GLN A 23 -26.70 5.55 -30.53
C GLN A 23 -26.32 4.92 -29.19
N GLN A 24 -25.08 5.07 -28.76
CA GLN A 24 -24.59 4.51 -27.51
C GLN A 24 -24.66 5.54 -26.37
N ARG A 25 -24.79 5.05 -25.14
CA ARG A 25 -24.58 5.89 -23.95
C ARG A 25 -23.08 6.01 -23.71
N ALA A 26 -22.60 7.21 -23.37
CA ALA A 26 -21.18 7.43 -23.07
C ALA A 26 -20.68 6.62 -21.86
N PHE A 27 -21.53 6.45 -20.83
CA PHE A 27 -21.21 5.68 -19.62
C PHE A 27 -22.31 4.65 -19.31
N PRO A 28 -22.34 3.50 -20.00
CA PRO A 28 -23.28 2.44 -19.70
C PRO A 28 -22.86 1.70 -18.43
N ASN A 29 -23.82 1.36 -17.56
CA ASN A 29 -23.61 0.51 -16.37
C ASN A 29 -22.45 0.96 -15.44
N TYR A 30 -22.29 2.26 -15.23
CA TYR A 30 -21.18 2.83 -14.47
C TYR A 30 -21.01 2.20 -13.06
N PHE A 31 -22.09 2.16 -12.28
CA PHE A 31 -22.03 1.62 -10.92
C PHE A 31 -22.01 0.09 -10.89
N LEU A 32 -22.89 -0.55 -11.66
CA LEU A 32 -23.06 -2.01 -11.63
C LEU A 32 -21.84 -2.76 -12.23
N LYS A 33 -21.31 -2.25 -13.35
CA LYS A 33 -20.22 -2.91 -14.09
C LYS A 33 -18.88 -2.21 -13.87
N GLY A 34 -18.86 -0.87 -13.86
CA GLY A 34 -17.63 -0.09 -13.71
C GLY A 34 -16.98 -0.31 -12.34
N ILE A 35 -17.72 -0.12 -11.25
CA ILE A 35 -17.19 -0.31 -9.89
C ILE A 35 -16.84 -1.78 -9.64
N SER A 36 -17.66 -2.72 -10.09
CA SER A 36 -17.37 -4.16 -9.96
C SER A 36 -16.08 -4.56 -10.70
N ASN A 37 -15.84 -4.01 -11.89
CA ASN A 37 -14.60 -4.30 -12.62
C ASN A 37 -13.38 -3.61 -11.97
N MET A 38 -13.55 -2.37 -11.49
CA MET A 38 -12.49 -1.63 -10.79
C MET A 38 -12.09 -2.32 -9.48
N THR A 39 -13.06 -2.80 -8.70
CA THR A 39 -12.81 -3.54 -7.46
C THR A 39 -12.12 -4.87 -7.72
N ARG A 40 -12.47 -5.60 -8.79
CA ARG A 40 -11.74 -6.81 -9.21
C ARG A 40 -10.26 -6.51 -9.50
N TRP A 41 -10.00 -5.47 -10.29
CA TRP A 41 -8.64 -5.02 -10.58
C TRP A 41 -7.88 -4.56 -9.33
N MET A 42 -8.56 -3.86 -8.42
CA MET A 42 -7.98 -3.50 -7.13
C MET A 42 -7.64 -4.76 -6.33
N GLN A 43 -8.51 -5.77 -6.26
CA GLN A 43 -8.24 -7.01 -5.53
C GLN A 43 -7.06 -7.80 -6.12
N ASP A 44 -6.98 -7.88 -7.46
CA ASP A 44 -5.87 -8.55 -8.16
C ASP A 44 -4.54 -7.79 -8.00
N SER A 45 -4.60 -6.45 -7.84
CA SER A 45 -3.43 -5.60 -7.67
C SER A 45 -3.05 -5.35 -6.21
N ILE A 46 -3.98 -5.34 -5.25
CA ILE A 46 -3.72 -5.70 -3.85
C ILE A 46 -3.13 -7.13 -3.89
N LEU A 47 -2.58 -7.77 -2.87
CA LEU A 47 -1.74 -8.98 -3.03
C LEU A 47 -0.43 -8.73 -3.82
N CYS A 48 -0.46 -8.34 -5.10
CA CYS A 48 0.75 -8.07 -5.90
C CYS A 48 1.43 -6.73 -5.52
N VAL A 49 0.65 -5.68 -5.28
CA VAL A 49 1.01 -4.32 -4.84
C VAL A 49 0.72 -4.13 -3.34
N THR A 50 0.13 -5.10 -2.64
CA THR A 50 0.15 -5.08 -1.15
C THR A 50 1.53 -5.43 -0.61
N SER A 51 2.41 -6.03 -1.44
CA SER A 51 3.81 -6.25 -1.09
C SER A 51 4.58 -4.97 -0.70
N PRO A 52 4.31 -3.76 -1.24
CA PRO A 52 4.84 -2.50 -0.70
C PRO A 52 4.01 -1.86 0.43
N LEU A 53 2.74 -2.22 0.62
CA LEU A 53 1.94 -1.70 1.74
C LEU A 53 2.36 -2.35 3.07
N LEU A 54 2.66 -3.66 3.04
CA LEU A 54 3.15 -4.43 4.19
C LEU A 54 4.46 -3.85 4.81
N PRO A 55 5.52 -3.53 4.05
CA PRO A 55 6.70 -2.87 4.58
C PRO A 55 6.41 -1.43 4.98
N PHE A 56 5.45 -0.75 4.36
CA PHE A 56 5.07 0.61 4.78
C PHE A 56 4.40 0.60 6.16
N ILE A 57 3.51 -0.37 6.40
CA ILE A 57 2.89 -0.62 7.70
C ILE A 57 3.94 -1.04 8.72
N GLY A 58 4.82 -1.98 8.36
CA GLY A 58 5.93 -2.39 9.22
C GLY A 58 6.86 -1.24 9.58
N PHE A 59 7.18 -0.38 8.62
CA PHE A 59 7.99 0.82 8.83
C PHE A 59 7.28 1.82 9.75
N TYR A 60 5.97 2.04 9.56
CA TYR A 60 5.20 2.93 10.42
C TYR A 60 5.10 2.42 11.87
N LEU A 61 4.91 1.12 12.06
CA LEU A 61 4.96 0.47 13.37
C LEU A 61 6.34 0.63 14.03
N LEU A 62 7.42 0.39 13.27
CA LEU A 62 8.79 0.54 13.75
C LEU A 62 9.09 2.00 14.13
N TYR A 63 8.64 2.95 13.30
CA TYR A 63 8.77 4.38 13.56
C TYR A 63 8.09 4.78 14.86
N ASN A 64 6.80 4.44 15.02
CA ASN A 64 6.05 4.76 16.24
C ASN A 64 6.68 4.13 17.49
N TRP A 65 7.08 2.85 17.40
CA TRP A 65 7.74 2.18 18.52
C TRP A 65 9.08 2.87 18.88
N GLY A 66 9.91 3.16 17.88
CA GLY A 66 11.20 3.83 18.10
C GLY A 66 11.06 5.22 18.71
N THR A 67 10.06 5.99 18.27
CA THR A 67 9.78 7.31 18.86
C THR A 67 9.32 7.19 20.31
N GLN A 68 8.39 6.28 20.61
CA GLN A 68 7.90 6.07 21.97
C GLN A 68 9.00 5.59 22.94
N GLU A 69 9.83 4.64 22.50
CA GLU A 69 10.90 4.10 23.33
C GLU A 69 12.00 5.15 23.60
N PHE A 70 12.31 5.97 22.59
CA PHE A 70 13.25 7.07 22.73
C PHE A 70 12.75 8.14 23.72
N GLU A 71 11.47 8.49 23.66
CA GLU A 71 10.86 9.41 24.62
C GLU A 71 10.83 8.83 26.04
N ASN A 72 10.57 7.53 26.18
CA ASN A 72 10.58 6.86 27.47
C ASN A 72 12.00 6.76 28.05
N SER A 73 13.00 6.48 27.22
CA SER A 73 14.41 6.41 27.63
C SER A 73 14.98 7.75 28.12
N LYS A 74 14.44 8.88 27.65
CA LYS A 74 14.82 10.22 28.14
C LYS A 74 14.25 10.56 29.51
N LYS A 75 13.20 9.87 29.95
CA LYS A 75 12.59 10.11 31.26
C LYS A 75 13.50 9.54 32.35
N LYS A 76 13.71 10.29 33.42
CA LYS A 76 14.48 9.82 34.57
C LYS A 76 13.72 8.67 35.23
N SER A 77 14.36 7.50 35.34
CA SER A 77 13.77 6.38 36.07
C SER A 77 13.94 6.57 37.58
N PRO A 78 12.86 6.44 38.38
CA PRO A 78 12.94 6.52 39.84
C PRO A 78 13.87 5.46 40.45
N ASP A 79 13.96 4.28 39.84
CA ASP A 79 14.75 3.13 40.31
C ASP A 79 16.26 3.40 40.30
N ALA A 80 16.71 4.29 39.42
CA ALA A 80 18.12 4.69 39.36
C ALA A 80 18.55 5.46 40.63
N PHE A 81 17.62 6.21 41.25
CA PHE A 81 17.90 6.99 42.46
C PHE A 81 17.93 6.14 43.73
N GLU A 82 17.15 5.06 43.79
CA GLU A 82 17.15 4.15 44.94
C GLU A 82 18.43 3.33 45.02
N LYS A 83 18.92 2.85 43.86
CA LYS A 83 20.20 2.13 43.77
C LYS A 83 21.38 3.00 44.17
N ASP A 84 21.40 4.25 43.73
CA ASP A 84 22.49 5.19 44.05
C ASP A 84 22.55 5.45 45.56
N LYS A 85 21.41 5.75 46.21
CA LYS A 85 21.31 5.89 47.66
C LYS A 85 21.80 4.66 48.42
N SER A 86 21.39 3.45 48.01
CA SER A 86 21.81 2.21 48.67
C SER A 86 23.32 1.93 48.52
N THR A 87 23.92 2.39 47.42
CA THR A 87 25.35 2.22 47.14
C THR A 87 26.17 3.22 47.95
N THR A 88 25.73 4.48 48.01
CA THR A 88 26.35 5.50 48.88
C THR A 88 26.28 5.12 50.36
N GLN A 89 25.19 4.50 50.81
CA GLN A 89 25.05 4.03 52.20
C GLN A 89 25.99 2.86 52.54
N ARG A 90 26.35 2.01 51.58
CA ARG A 90 27.33 0.92 51.79
C ARG A 90 28.78 1.40 51.84
N GLU A 91 29.13 2.46 51.12
CA GLU A 91 30.49 3.04 51.13
C GLU A 91 30.76 3.87 52.40
N LEU A 92 29.72 4.25 53.15
CA LEU A 92 29.82 5.01 54.40
C LEU A 92 29.82 4.13 55.67
N GLN A 93 29.74 2.81 55.51
CA GLN A 93 29.74 1.81 56.60
C GLN A 93 31.08 1.06 56.62
#